data_AF-A0A849E643-F1
#
_entry.id   AF-A0A849E643-F1
#
_cell.length_a   1.000
_cell.length_b   1.000
_cell.length_c   1.000
_cell.angle_alpha   90.00
_cell.angle_beta   90.00
_cell.angle_gamma   90.00
#
_symmetry.space_group_name_H-M   'P 1'
#
loop_
_entity.id
_entity.type
_entity.pdbx_description
1 polymer ?
#
loop_
_entity_poly.entity_id
_entity_poly.type
_entity_poly.pdbx_seq_one_letter_code
_entity_poly.pdbx_strand_id
1 'polypeptide(L)'
;HEIEHVEWPFMVLFFVLAGATLDFASMQTIGWMGISYIVLRLIARYAGGWLGSTLAGSPPIRRRWIGLALVPQAGVALGMALVAGERLPQYRESLLAIAVGTTVVFEILGPILTQAALRKVGEINRFD
;
A
#
# COMPACT_ATOMS: atom_id res chain seq x y z
N HIS A 1 5.32 24.48 -7.29
CA HIS A 1 6.57 25.24 -7.21
C HIS A 1 7.12 25.30 -5.78
N GLU A 2 6.59 26.10 -4.82
CA GLU A 2 7.16 26.14 -3.44
C GLU A 2 6.87 24.87 -2.61
N ILE A 3 5.73 24.19 -2.82
CA ILE A 3 5.34 23.00 -2.05
C ILE A 3 6.16 21.75 -2.43
N GLU A 4 6.57 21.61 -3.69
CA GLU A 4 7.34 20.46 -4.18
C GLU A 4 8.74 20.35 -3.54
N HIS A 5 9.35 21.47 -3.18
CA HIS A 5 10.68 21.49 -2.55
C HIS A 5 10.63 21.03 -1.09
N VAL A 6 9.50 21.22 -0.40
CA VAL A 6 9.30 20.79 0.99
C VAL A 6 8.87 19.32 1.06
N GLU A 7 8.23 18.81 0.00
CA GLU A 7 7.73 17.44 -0.08
C GLU A 7 8.86 16.40 0.06
N TRP A 8 9.97 16.60 -0.64
CA TRP A 8 11.09 15.64 -0.64
C TRP A 8 11.75 15.43 0.73
N PRO A 9 12.18 16.48 1.46
CA PRO A 9 12.67 16.33 2.83
C PRO A 9 11.66 15.67 3.76
N PHE A 10 10.38 16.00 3.62
CA PHE A 10 9.32 15.43 4.45
C PHE A 10 9.11 13.94 4.17
N MET A 11 9.07 13.52 2.89
CA MET A 11 8.98 12.11 2.51
C MET A 11 10.16 11.31 3.05
N VAL A 12 11.38 11.82 2.88
CA VAL A 12 12.59 11.14 3.41
C VAL A 12 12.50 11.01 4.93
N LEU A 13 12.18 12.09 5.64
CA LEU A 13 12.04 12.04 7.10
C LEU A 13 10.94 11.08 7.53
N PHE A 14 9.79 11.10 6.86
CA PHE A 14 8.66 10.23 7.15
C PHE A 14 9.03 8.75 6.97
N PHE A 15 9.64 8.38 5.85
CA PHE A 15 10.03 6.99 5.59
C PHE A 15 11.18 6.51 6.49
N VAL A 16 12.14 7.39 6.81
CA VAL A 16 13.20 7.06 7.78
C VAL A 16 12.63 6.85 9.17
N LEU A 17 11.74 7.72 9.65
CA LEU A 17 11.09 7.57 10.96
C LEU A 17 10.14 6.37 11.00
N ALA A 18 9.38 6.12 9.93
CA ALA A 18 8.52 4.94 9.82
C ALA A 18 9.37 3.66 9.83
N GLY A 19 10.50 3.64 9.13
CA GLY A 19 11.45 2.53 9.17
C GLY A 19 12.11 2.35 10.54
N ALA A 20 12.50 3.45 11.20
CA ALA A 20 13.12 3.41 12.52
C ALA A 20 12.16 2.96 13.64
N THR A 21 10.86 3.18 13.46
CA THR A 21 9.81 2.71 14.38
C THR A 21 9.38 1.27 14.10
N LEU A 22 9.88 0.64 13.03
CA LEU A 22 9.62 -0.76 12.73
C LEU A 22 10.38 -1.65 13.73
N ASP A 23 9.64 -2.18 14.70
CA ASP A 23 10.16 -3.20 15.61
C ASP A 23 9.96 -4.61 15.01
N PHE A 24 11.05 -5.23 14.57
CA PHE A 24 11.06 -6.59 14.02
C PHE A 24 10.59 -7.65 15.03
N ALA A 25 10.76 -7.42 16.33
CA ALA A 25 10.28 -8.34 17.37
C ALA A 25 8.74 -8.33 17.45
N SER A 26 8.13 -7.14 17.36
CA SER A 26 6.67 -7.00 17.27
C SER A 26 6.09 -7.65 16.00
N MET A 27 6.81 -7.59 14.87
CA MET A 27 6.38 -8.25 13.62
C MET A 27 6.32 -9.77 13.72
N GLN A 28 7.25 -10.41 14.44
CA GLN A 28 7.22 -11.87 14.64
C GLN A 28 5.98 -12.30 15.42
N THR A 29 5.61 -11.55 16.44
CA THR A 29 4.42 -11.79 17.27
C THR A 29 3.12 -11.60 16.48
N ILE A 30 3.13 -10.70 15.50
CA ILE A 30 1.96 -10.32 14.70
C ILE A 30 1.88 -11.10 13.37
N GLY A 31 2.83 -11.98 13.08
CA GLY A 31 3.02 -12.62 11.77
C GLY A 31 1.74 -13.07 11.06
N TRP A 32 0.85 -13.78 11.76
CA TRP A 32 -0.43 -14.24 11.19
C TRP A 32 -1.42 -13.11 10.89
N MET A 33 -1.51 -12.10 11.75
CA MET A 33 -2.35 -10.92 11.52
C MET A 33 -1.81 -10.07 10.35
N GLY A 34 -0.49 -9.90 10.26
CA GLY A 34 0.14 -9.22 9.13
C GLY A 34 -0.12 -9.94 7.81
N ILE A 35 0.09 -11.26 7.76
CA ILE A 35 -0.16 -12.08 6.57
C ILE A 35 -1.63 -12.03 6.15
N SER A 36 -2.54 -12.23 7.09
CA SER A 36 -3.98 -12.18 6.81
C SER A 36 -4.42 -10.80 6.31
N TYR A 37 -3.90 -9.71 6.90
CA TYR A 37 -4.12 -8.36 6.38
C TYR A 37 -3.63 -8.20 4.94
N ILE A 38 -2.41 -8.66 4.62
CA ILE A 38 -1.85 -8.57 3.26
C ILE A 38 -2.74 -9.30 2.26
N VAL A 39 -3.13 -10.54 2.55
CA VAL A 39 -3.96 -11.37 1.68
C VAL A 39 -5.34 -10.74 1.48
N LEU A 40 -6.01 -10.37 2.57
CA LEU A 40 -7.32 -9.75 2.51
C LEU A 40 -7.28 -8.44 1.71
N ARG A 41 -6.24 -7.61 1.93
CA ARG A 41 -6.07 -6.36 1.20
C ARG A 41 -5.85 -6.59 -0.29
N LEU A 42 -5.01 -7.54 -0.68
CA LEU A 42 -4.77 -7.87 -2.08
C LEU A 42 -6.07 -8.29 -2.78
N ILE A 43 -6.83 -9.17 -2.14
CA ILE A 43 -8.15 -9.61 -2.65
C ILE A 43 -9.10 -8.42 -2.75
N ALA A 44 -9.19 -7.58 -1.72
CA ALA A 44 -10.08 -6.41 -1.70
C ALA A 44 -9.72 -5.39 -2.78
N ARG A 45 -8.42 -5.11 -3.01
CA ARG A 45 -7.97 -4.19 -4.06
C ARG A 45 -8.23 -4.76 -5.44
N TYR A 46 -7.99 -6.05 -5.64
CA TYR A 46 -8.28 -6.73 -6.90
C TYR A 46 -9.78 -6.73 -7.22
N ALA A 47 -10.60 -7.23 -6.29
CA ALA A 47 -12.05 -7.33 -6.45
C ALA A 47 -12.70 -5.93 -6.57
N GLY A 48 -12.30 -4.99 -5.71
CA GLY A 48 -12.80 -3.61 -5.76
C GLY A 48 -12.42 -2.89 -7.05
N GLY A 49 -11.18 -3.06 -7.54
CA GLY A 49 -10.75 -2.53 -8.82
C GLY A 49 -11.54 -3.13 -10.00
N TRP A 50 -11.74 -4.45 -10.00
CA TRP A 50 -12.52 -5.13 -11.03
C TRP A 50 -14.00 -4.70 -11.02
N LEU A 51 -14.63 -4.66 -9.85
CA LEU A 51 -16.02 -4.21 -9.71
C LEU A 51 -16.17 -2.74 -10.13
N GLY A 52 -15.34 -1.84 -9.58
CA GLY A 52 -15.41 -0.41 -9.86
C GLY A 52 -15.20 -0.09 -11.34
N SER A 53 -14.22 -0.72 -11.98
CA SER A 53 -13.97 -0.54 -13.42
C SER A 53 -15.03 -1.17 -14.31
N THR A 54 -15.69 -2.25 -13.85
CA THR A 54 -16.84 -2.84 -14.54
C THR A 54 -18.02 -1.89 -14.53
N LEU A 55 -18.36 -1.33 -13.36
CA LEU A 55 -19.44 -0.34 -13.21
C LEU A 55 -19.15 0.94 -14.01
N ALA A 56 -17.87 1.34 -14.09
CA ALA A 56 -17.44 2.49 -14.90
C ALA A 56 -17.39 2.20 -16.42
N GLY A 57 -17.76 1.00 -16.88
CA GLY A 57 -17.77 0.66 -18.30
C GLY A 57 -16.39 0.56 -18.96
N SER A 58 -15.31 0.40 -18.19
CA SER A 58 -13.94 0.34 -18.74
C SER A 58 -13.74 -0.86 -19.69
N PRO A 59 -12.75 -0.88 -20.59
CA PRO A 59 -12.49 -2.05 -21.42
C PRO A 59 -12.09 -3.30 -20.59
N PRO A 60 -12.44 -4.53 -21.05
CA PRO A 60 -12.20 -5.76 -20.28
C PRO A 60 -10.75 -5.98 -19.85
N ILE A 61 -9.79 -5.58 -20.68
CA ILE A 61 -8.36 -5.69 -20.34
C ILE A 61 -8.01 -4.80 -19.13
N ARG A 62 -8.46 -3.53 -19.11
CA ARG A 62 -8.21 -2.61 -17.99
C ARG A 62 -8.90 -3.08 -16.71
N ARG A 63 -10.10 -3.65 -16.81
CA ARG A 63 -10.85 -4.17 -15.64
C ARG A 63 -10.08 -5.21 -14.84
N ARG A 64 -9.34 -6.09 -15.53
CA ARG A 64 -8.59 -7.19 -14.90
C ARG A 64 -7.28 -6.74 -14.23
N TRP A 65 -6.72 -5.61 -14.65
CA TRP A 65 -5.39 -5.16 -14.22
C TRP A 65 -5.42 -3.97 -13.25
N ILE A 66 -6.46 -3.14 -13.29
CA ILE A 66 -6.54 -1.94 -12.46
C ILE A 66 -6.44 -2.22 -10.96
N GLY A 67 -7.03 -3.32 -10.48
CA GLY A 67 -6.95 -3.70 -9.07
C GLY A 67 -5.52 -3.98 -8.58
N LEU A 68 -4.66 -4.48 -9.47
CA LEU A 68 -3.24 -4.70 -9.16
C LEU A 68 -2.44 -3.39 -9.14
N ALA A 69 -2.81 -2.43 -9.99
CA ALA A 69 -2.22 -1.09 -9.96
C ALA A 69 -2.62 -0.27 -8.72
N LEU A 70 -3.65 -0.70 -7.99
CA LEU A 70 -4.14 -0.08 -6.75
C LEU A 70 -3.58 -0.71 -5.46
N VAL A 71 -2.69 -1.69 -5.59
CA VAL A 71 -2.03 -2.36 -4.46
C VAL A 71 -1.12 -1.44 -3.64
N PRO A 72 -0.34 -0.49 -4.23
CA PRO A 72 0.54 0.38 -3.48
C PRO A 72 -0.11 1.03 -2.25
N GLN A 73 0.65 1.10 -1.16
CA GLN A 73 0.29 1.75 0.11
C GLN A 73 1.46 2.62 0.56
N ALA A 74 1.16 3.77 1.17
CA ALA A 74 2.16 4.64 1.77
C ALA A 74 1.59 5.37 2.99
N GLY A 75 1.98 6.64 3.18
CA GLY A 75 1.77 7.41 4.41
C GLY A 75 0.32 7.55 4.88
N VAL A 76 -0.68 7.51 3.99
CA VAL A 76 -2.09 7.57 4.42
C VAL A 76 -2.44 6.41 5.35
N ALA A 77 -1.97 5.19 5.08
CA ALA A 77 -2.27 4.05 5.92
C ALA A 77 -1.64 4.16 7.32
N LEU A 78 -0.40 4.66 7.37
CA LEU A 78 0.31 4.94 8.62
C LEU A 78 -0.38 6.04 9.43
N GLY A 79 -0.80 7.13 8.77
CA GLY A 79 -1.58 8.19 9.40
C GLY A 79 -2.90 7.68 9.98
N MET A 80 -3.62 6.83 9.24
CA MET A 80 -4.83 6.19 9.73
C MET A 80 -4.58 5.27 10.93
N ALA A 81 -3.45 4.55 10.94
CA ALA A 81 -3.06 3.70 12.08
C ALA A 81 -2.71 4.52 13.33
N LEU A 82 -2.05 5.68 13.18
CA LEU A 82 -1.79 6.60 14.29
C LEU A 82 -3.10 7.12 14.89
N VAL A 83 -4.01 7.62 14.03
CA VAL A 83 -5.33 8.11 14.48
C VAL A 83 -6.13 6.99 15.15
N ALA A 84 -6.13 5.77 14.59
CA ALA A 84 -6.81 4.64 15.19
C ALA A 84 -6.19 4.24 16.54
N GLY A 85 -4.86 4.26 16.66
CA GLY A 85 -4.14 3.96 17.89
C GLY A 85 -4.35 5.01 19.00
N GLU A 86 -4.64 6.26 18.65
CA GLU A 86 -5.06 7.27 19.63
C GLU A 86 -6.47 7.00 20.17
N ARG A 87 -7.37 6.48 19.33
CA ARG A 87 -8.74 6.16 19.72
C ARG A 87 -8.87 4.80 20.40
N LEU A 88 -7.94 3.88 20.13
CA LEU A 88 -7.90 2.52 20.66
C LEU A 88 -6.52 2.24 21.27
N PRO A 89 -6.19 2.83 22.44
CA PRO A 89 -4.84 2.75 23.00
C PRO A 89 -4.36 1.32 23.23
N GLN A 90 -5.24 0.39 23.60
CA GLN A 90 -4.89 -1.02 23.81
C GLN A 90 -4.39 -1.74 22.55
N TYR A 91 -4.68 -1.22 21.35
CA TYR A 91 -4.30 -1.82 20.07
C TYR A 91 -3.27 -0.98 19.31
N ARG A 92 -2.80 0.14 19.89
CA ARG A 92 -1.94 1.11 19.22
C ARG A 92 -0.68 0.45 18.63
N GLU A 93 0.03 -0.33 19.42
CA GLU A 93 1.25 -1.01 18.97
C GLU A 93 0.98 -1.99 17.85
N SER A 94 -0.08 -2.82 17.97
CA SER A 94 -0.44 -3.78 16.92
C SER A 94 -0.87 -3.10 15.62
N LEU A 95 -1.65 -2.02 15.70
CA LEU A 95 -2.09 -1.25 14.53
C LEU A 95 -0.91 -0.63 13.80
N LEU A 96 0.02 -0.02 14.53
CA LEU A 96 1.22 0.57 13.96
C LEU A 96 2.14 -0.50 13.36
N ALA A 97 2.38 -1.61 14.07
CA ALA A 97 3.20 -2.70 13.58
C ALA A 97 2.64 -3.32 12.27
N ILE A 98 1.33 -3.55 12.21
CA ILE A 98 0.67 -4.03 10.97
C ILE A 98 0.80 -2.97 9.87
N ALA A 99 0.51 -1.70 10.16
CA ALA A 99 0.54 -0.64 9.16
C ALA A 99 1.95 -0.43 8.58
N VAL A 100 2.98 -0.35 9.42
CA VAL A 100 4.37 -0.19 8.97
C VAL A 100 4.84 -1.45 8.25
N GLY A 101 4.70 -2.63 8.87
CA GLY A 101 5.19 -3.88 8.30
C GLY A 101 4.56 -4.21 6.94
N THR A 102 3.25 -3.98 6.79
CA THR A 102 2.57 -4.21 5.51
C THR A 102 2.85 -3.10 4.50
N THR A 103 3.12 -1.85 4.93
CA THR A 103 3.58 -0.79 4.02
C THR A 103 4.89 -1.18 3.36
N VAL A 104 5.88 -1.66 4.11
CA VAL A 104 7.15 -2.12 3.54
C VAL A 104 6.93 -3.19 2.47
N VAL A 105 6.06 -4.17 2.73
CA VAL A 105 5.71 -5.21 1.75
C VAL A 105 5.08 -4.61 0.49
N PHE A 106 4.14 -3.68 0.63
CA PHE A 106 3.45 -3.06 -0.50
C PHE A 106 4.27 -2.00 -1.23
N GLU A 107 5.31 -1.44 -0.62
CA GLU A 107 6.27 -0.57 -1.30
C GLU A 107 7.20 -1.36 -2.22
N ILE A 108 7.50 -2.61 -1.87
CA ILE A 108 8.26 -3.52 -2.75
C ILE A 108 7.36 -4.08 -3.84
N LEU A 109 6.21 -4.65 -3.45
CA LEU A 109 5.30 -5.31 -4.40
C LEU A 109 4.54 -4.32 -5.28
N GLY A 110 4.18 -3.15 -4.75
CA GLY A 110 3.34 -2.15 -5.42
C GLY A 110 3.89 -1.73 -6.78
N PRO A 111 5.13 -1.20 -6.87
CA PRO A 111 5.73 -0.80 -8.15
C PRO A 111 5.81 -1.96 -9.15
N ILE A 112 6.15 -3.17 -8.69
CA ILE A 112 6.25 -4.37 -9.54
C ILE A 112 4.88 -4.69 -10.15
N LEU A 113 3.83 -4.73 -9.32
CA LEU A 113 2.47 -5.06 -9.76
C LEU A 113 1.86 -3.96 -10.64
N THR A 114 2.09 -2.68 -10.30
CA THR A 114 1.67 -1.55 -11.13
C THR A 114 2.37 -1.59 -12.48
N GLN A 115 3.67 -1.83 -12.53
CA GLN A 115 4.40 -1.95 -13.79
C GLN A 115 3.90 -3.14 -14.63
N ALA A 116 3.65 -4.29 -13.99
CA ALA A 116 3.08 -5.45 -14.68
C ALA A 116 1.67 -5.14 -15.25
N ALA A 117 0.82 -4.45 -14.48
CA ALA A 117 -0.50 -4.02 -14.91
C ALA A 117 -0.41 -3.09 -16.13
N LEU A 118 0.44 -2.06 -16.07
CA LEU A 118 0.65 -1.10 -17.17
C LEU A 118 1.18 -1.78 -18.44
N ARG A 119 2.14 -2.70 -18.32
CA ARG A 119 2.63 -3.50 -19.46
C ARG A 119 1.51 -4.32 -20.10
N LYS A 120 0.65 -4.92 -19.28
CA LYS A 120 -0.43 -5.79 -19.76
C LYS A 120 -1.58 -5.05 -20.42
N VAL A 121 -1.79 -3.78 -20.09
CA VAL A 121 -2.78 -2.92 -20.77
C VAL A 121 -2.19 -2.17 -21.96
N GLY A 122 -0.88 -2.27 -22.21
CA GLY A 122 -0.20 -1.64 -23.34
C GLY A 122 0.17 -0.16 -23.14
N GLU A 123 0.13 0.34 -21.91
CA GLU A 123 0.44 1.75 -21.58
C GLU A 123 1.94 2.02 -21.46
N ILE A 124 2.73 0.98 -21.19
CA ILE A 124 4.19 1.05 -21.24
C ILE A 124 4.68 -0.05 -22.18
N ASN A 125 5.15 0.35 -23.37
CA ASN A 125 5.78 -0.56 -24.30
C ASN A 125 7.10 -1.07 -23.72
N ARG A 126 7.44 -2.31 -24.09
CA ARG A 126 8.78 -2.87 -23.88
C ARG A 126 9.76 -1.90 -24.56
N PHE A 127 10.76 -1.42 -23.82
CA PHE A 127 11.83 -0.58 -24.36
C PHE A 127 12.25 -1.09 -25.75
N ASP A 128 12.02 -0.26 -26.76
CA ASP A 128 12.99 -0.10 -27.85
C ASP A 128 14.19 0.67 -27.27
#